data_AF-A0A8T5YPM5-F1
#
_entry.id   AF-A0A8T5YPM5-F1
#
_cell.length_a   1.000
_cell.length_b   1.000
_cell.length_c   1.000
_cell.angle_alpha   90.00
_cell.angle_beta   90.00
_cell.angle_gamma   90.00
#
_symmetry.space_group_name_H-M   'P 1'
#
loop_
_entity.id
_entity.type
_entity.pdbx_description
1 polymer ?
#
loop_
_entity_poly.entity_id
_entity_poly.type
_entity_poly.pdbx_seq_one_letter_code
_entity_poly.pdbx_strand_id
1 'polypeptide(L)'
;YCFEQNGVFERVLRELGFNVRSLLGRVVLSNPPALPPRTHRLLLVELEGEKWIADVGFGGQTLTAPIRLVPDLVQITPHGEYRLLQEGDDWVLQFNHHQHWQSMYRFDLCEQQQSDYVMGNFWSAHWPQSHFRHHLLMCRHLPDGGKLTLTNFHFTHYENGHAVEQRNLADVASLYAVMQEQFGLGVDDVKHGFTVDELALVMAAFDTHPEAGK
;
A
#
# COMPACT_ATOMS: atom_id res chain seq x y z
N TYR A 1 -5.85 2.73 4.02
CA TYR A 1 -4.98 1.80 3.25
C TYR A 1 -5.66 1.40 1.93
N CYS A 2 -5.29 0.30 1.27
CA CYS A 2 -5.64 0.01 -0.14
C CYS A 2 -7.12 0.21 -0.52
N PHE A 3 -8.07 -0.24 0.32
CA PHE A 3 -9.50 -0.11 0.04
C PHE A 3 -9.98 1.35 -0.02
N GLU A 4 -9.39 2.21 0.82
CA GLU A 4 -9.71 3.63 0.92
C GLU A 4 -8.96 4.43 -0.13
N GLN A 5 -7.64 4.22 -0.26
CA GLN A 5 -6.78 4.94 -1.20
C GLN A 5 -7.22 4.72 -2.65
N ASN A 6 -7.33 3.46 -3.07
CA ASN A 6 -7.80 3.15 -4.42
C ASN A 6 -9.30 3.40 -4.58
N GLY A 7 -10.09 3.39 -3.50
CA GLY A 7 -11.51 3.77 -3.55
C GLY A 7 -11.74 5.24 -3.86
N VAL A 8 -10.98 6.13 -3.21
CA VAL A 8 -10.99 7.56 -3.52
C VAL A 8 -10.42 7.80 -4.92
N PHE A 9 -9.31 7.15 -5.27
CA PHE A 9 -8.68 7.36 -6.58
C PHE A 9 -9.57 6.89 -7.74
N GLU A 10 -10.25 5.76 -7.60
CA GLU A 10 -11.25 5.29 -8.57
C GLU A 10 -12.35 6.35 -8.78
N ARG A 11 -12.87 6.93 -7.69
CA ARG A 11 -13.91 7.96 -7.77
C ARG A 11 -13.42 9.18 -8.52
N VAL A 12 -12.20 9.64 -8.24
CA VAL A 12 -11.59 10.79 -8.94
C VAL A 12 -11.42 10.50 -10.42
N LEU A 13 -10.83 9.36 -10.78
CA LEU A 13 -10.63 8.97 -12.18
C LEU A 13 -11.96 8.85 -12.93
N ARG A 14 -12.98 8.27 -12.29
CA ARG A 14 -14.32 8.17 -12.88
C ARG A 14 -14.94 9.54 -13.13
N GLU A 15 -14.84 10.47 -12.18
CA GLU A 15 -15.36 11.84 -12.33
C GLU A 15 -14.64 12.62 -13.45
N LEU A 16 -13.36 12.32 -13.66
CA LEU A 16 -12.56 12.86 -14.77
C LEU A 16 -12.87 12.20 -16.13
N GLY A 17 -13.78 11.21 -16.17
CA GLY A 17 -14.23 10.57 -17.40
C GLY A 17 -13.43 9.33 -17.83
N PHE A 18 -12.53 8.82 -16.98
CA PHE A 18 -11.84 7.57 -17.28
C PHE A 18 -12.79 6.36 -17.13
N ASN A 19 -12.61 5.37 -18.02
CA ASN A 19 -13.20 4.05 -17.81
C ASN A 19 -12.36 3.30 -16.77
N VAL A 20 -12.84 3.25 -15.53
CA VAL A 20 -12.11 2.70 -14.39
C VAL A 20 -13.00 1.82 -13.51
N ARG A 21 -12.44 0.68 -13.09
CA ARG A 21 -13.03 -0.20 -12.07
C ARG A 21 -11.97 -0.80 -11.17
N SER A 22 -12.37 -1.17 -9.97
CA SER A 22 -11.49 -1.86 -9.03
C SER A 22 -11.39 -3.36 -9.30
N LEU A 23 -10.21 -3.90 -9.02
CA LEU A 23 -9.90 -5.30 -8.96
C LEU A 23 -9.52 -5.68 -7.53
N LEU A 24 -9.51 -6.98 -7.26
CA LEU A 24 -9.01 -7.55 -6.01
C LEU A 24 -7.88 -8.54 -6.27
N GLY A 25 -6.76 -8.32 -5.58
CA GLY A 25 -5.57 -9.15 -5.63
C GLY A 25 -5.22 -9.78 -4.28
N ARG A 26 -4.30 -10.74 -4.35
CA ARG A 26 -3.76 -11.55 -3.25
C ARG A 26 -2.30 -11.14 -3.04
N VAL A 27 -1.95 -10.68 -1.84
CA VAL A 27 -0.59 -10.21 -1.51
C VAL A 27 0.35 -11.41 -1.32
N VAL A 28 1.31 -11.59 -2.21
CA VAL A 28 2.26 -12.73 -2.20
C VAL A 28 3.69 -12.32 -1.87
N LEU A 29 3.88 -11.09 -1.37
CA LEU A 29 5.19 -10.51 -1.05
C LEU A 29 6.05 -11.37 -0.12
N SER A 30 5.42 -12.05 0.84
CA SER A 30 6.07 -12.97 1.79
C SER A 30 6.34 -14.37 1.23
N ASN A 31 6.05 -14.62 -0.04
CA ASN A 31 6.09 -15.93 -0.68
C ASN A 31 5.36 -17.01 0.15
N PRO A 32 4.06 -16.82 0.45
CA PRO A 32 3.33 -17.72 1.34
C PRO A 32 3.17 -19.12 0.71
N PRO A 33 3.13 -20.19 1.52
CA PRO A 33 3.03 -21.57 1.03
C PRO A 33 1.67 -21.89 0.38
N ALA A 34 0.65 -21.04 0.62
CA ALA A 34 -0.67 -21.13 0.02
C ALA A 34 -1.13 -19.74 -0.42
N LEU A 35 -1.99 -19.68 -1.42
CA LEU A 35 -2.53 -18.42 -1.92
C LEU A 35 -3.35 -17.71 -0.83
N PRO A 36 -2.99 -16.45 -0.47
CA PRO A 36 -3.72 -15.70 0.53
C PRO A 36 -5.06 -15.21 -0.01
N PRO A 37 -5.99 -14.75 0.86
CA PRO A 37 -7.25 -14.16 0.42
C PRO A 37 -7.05 -12.89 -0.41
N ARG A 38 -8.15 -12.43 -1.03
CA ARG A 38 -8.22 -11.18 -1.79
C ARG A 38 -8.24 -9.98 -0.83
N THR A 39 -7.06 -9.49 -0.46
CA THR A 39 -6.90 -8.44 0.57
C THR A 39 -6.34 -7.13 0.03
N HIS A 40 -6.07 -7.06 -1.28
CA HIS A 40 -5.55 -5.86 -1.92
C HIS A 40 -6.50 -5.35 -2.99
N ARG A 41 -6.85 -4.07 -2.94
CA ARG A 41 -7.63 -3.38 -3.97
C ARG A 41 -6.67 -2.62 -4.88
N LEU A 42 -6.82 -2.73 -6.19
CA LEU A 42 -6.12 -1.96 -7.22
C LEU A 42 -7.09 -1.56 -8.32
N LEU A 43 -6.67 -0.70 -9.27
CA LEU A 43 -7.53 -0.21 -10.35
C LEU A 43 -7.11 -0.76 -11.71
N LEU A 44 -8.10 -1.10 -12.53
CA LEU A 44 -7.98 -1.29 -13.96
C LEU A 44 -8.53 -0.04 -14.66
N VAL A 45 -7.72 0.58 -15.52
CA VAL A 45 -8.07 1.75 -16.30
C VAL A 45 -7.98 1.40 -17.78
N GLU A 46 -9.02 1.70 -18.55
CA GLU A 46 -9.00 1.60 -20.00
C GLU A 46 -8.79 3.00 -20.60
N LEU A 47 -7.73 3.15 -21.38
CA LEU A 47 -7.31 4.42 -21.97
C LEU A 47 -6.79 4.16 -23.39
N GLU A 48 -7.36 4.86 -24.37
CA GLU A 48 -6.94 4.78 -25.78
C GLU A 48 -6.93 3.35 -26.35
N GLY A 49 -7.83 2.49 -25.88
CA GLY A 49 -7.92 1.08 -26.30
C GLY A 49 -6.93 0.14 -25.60
N GLU A 50 -6.08 0.65 -24.72
CA GLU A 50 -5.15 -0.11 -23.90
C GLU A 50 -5.66 -0.25 -22.45
N LYS A 51 -5.26 -1.35 -21.80
CA LYS A 51 -5.52 -1.60 -20.38
C LYS A 51 -4.29 -1.24 -19.56
N TRP A 52 -4.52 -0.53 -18.47
CA TRP A 52 -3.50 -0.10 -17.52
C TRP A 52 -3.92 -0.49 -16.11
N ILE A 53 -2.95 -0.77 -15.25
CA ILE A 53 -3.21 -0.81 -13.81
C ILE A 53 -2.68 0.45 -13.14
N ALA A 54 -3.44 0.91 -12.16
CA ALA A 54 -3.04 1.99 -11.27
C ALA A 54 -3.30 1.55 -9.83
N ASP A 55 -2.35 1.82 -8.94
CA ASP A 55 -2.42 1.39 -7.55
C ASP A 55 -1.66 2.34 -6.64
N VAL A 56 -2.40 3.12 -5.88
CA VAL A 56 -1.88 4.08 -4.89
C VAL A 56 -2.06 3.57 -3.45
N GLY A 57 -2.36 2.28 -3.30
CA GLY A 57 -2.85 1.70 -2.05
C GLY A 57 -1.98 0.63 -1.41
N PHE A 58 -0.90 0.17 -2.08
CA PHE A 58 -0.08 -0.95 -1.60
C PHE A 58 0.88 -0.56 -0.46
N GLY A 59 1.13 0.73 -0.26
CA GLY A 59 2.06 1.24 0.77
C GLY A 59 3.46 1.50 0.21
N GLY A 60 4.50 1.03 0.91
CA GLY A 60 5.91 1.37 0.67
C GLY A 60 6.42 1.14 -0.76
N GLN A 61 5.87 0.16 -1.47
CA GLN A 61 6.26 -0.24 -2.83
C GLN A 61 5.10 -0.06 -3.82
N THR A 62 4.14 0.82 -3.52
CA THR A 62 3.01 1.07 -4.42
C THR A 62 3.48 1.65 -5.76
N LEU A 63 2.69 1.45 -6.80
CA LEU A 63 2.95 2.08 -8.09
C LEU A 63 2.83 3.60 -7.96
N THR A 64 3.75 4.33 -8.59
CA THR A 64 3.74 5.81 -8.62
C THR A 64 3.51 6.37 -10.03
N ALA A 65 3.31 5.48 -10.99
CA ALA A 65 2.78 5.75 -12.30
C ALA A 65 1.91 4.55 -12.73
N PRO A 66 0.87 4.75 -13.58
CA PRO A 66 0.16 3.63 -14.15
C PRO A 66 1.09 2.81 -15.05
N ILE A 67 0.90 1.50 -15.09
CA ILE A 67 1.65 0.61 -15.98
C ILE A 67 0.69 -0.16 -16.89
N ARG A 68 1.12 -0.43 -18.12
CA ARG A 68 0.35 -1.18 -19.11
C ARG A 68 0.19 -2.62 -18.66
N LEU A 69 -1.00 -3.17 -18.87
CA LEU A 69 -1.31 -4.58 -18.63
C LEU A 69 -0.75 -5.45 -19.77
N VAL A 70 0.58 -5.52 -19.86
CA VAL A 70 1.34 -6.26 -20.88
C VAL A 70 2.34 -7.17 -20.18
N PRO A 71 2.38 -8.48 -20.49
CA PRO A 71 3.29 -9.40 -19.83
C PRO A 71 4.74 -9.13 -20.21
N ASP A 72 5.65 -9.41 -19.27
CA ASP A 72 7.10 -9.37 -19.40
C ASP A 72 7.72 -8.01 -19.77
N LEU A 73 6.90 -6.99 -20.01
CA LEU A 73 7.35 -5.63 -20.26
C LEU A 73 7.82 -4.98 -18.94
N VAL A 74 9.12 -4.70 -18.87
CA VAL A 74 9.70 -3.86 -17.81
C VAL A 74 9.25 -2.42 -18.04
N GLN A 75 8.65 -1.82 -17.02
CA GLN A 75 8.07 -0.48 -17.05
C GLN A 75 8.66 0.34 -15.91
N ILE A 76 9.21 1.50 -16.27
CA ILE A 76 9.85 2.43 -15.33
C ILE A 76 8.78 3.34 -14.76
N THR A 77 8.72 3.42 -13.43
CA THR A 77 7.95 4.42 -12.68
C THR A 77 8.92 5.35 -11.96
N PRO A 78 8.46 6.52 -11.45
CA PRO A 78 9.32 7.41 -10.70
C PRO A 78 10.04 6.78 -9.48
N HIS A 79 9.53 5.67 -8.94
CA HIS A 79 10.06 5.02 -7.73
C HIS A 79 10.55 3.58 -7.95
N GLY A 80 10.74 3.17 -9.21
CA GLY A 80 11.31 1.86 -9.51
C GLY A 80 10.77 1.21 -10.76
N GLU A 81 11.33 0.05 -11.06
CA GLU A 81 10.96 -0.77 -12.21
C GLU A 81 9.99 -1.87 -11.79
N TYR A 82 8.93 -2.02 -12.58
CA TYR A 82 7.90 -3.01 -12.39
C TYR A 82 7.71 -3.82 -13.66
N ARG A 83 7.21 -5.04 -13.51
CA ARG A 83 6.74 -5.84 -14.63
C ARG A 83 5.53 -6.65 -14.21
N LEU A 84 4.74 -7.05 -15.20
CA LEU A 84 3.65 -7.98 -15.01
C LEU A 84 4.02 -9.32 -15.62
N LEU A 85 3.76 -10.41 -14.91
CA LEU A 85 3.73 -11.74 -15.50
C LEU A 85 2.28 -12.14 -15.74
N GLN A 86 2.04 -12.94 -16.77
CA GLN A 86 0.73 -13.55 -17.03
C GLN A 86 0.82 -15.06 -16.81
N GLU A 87 0.05 -15.56 -15.86
CA GLU A 87 -0.01 -16.97 -15.46
C GLU A 87 -1.44 -17.50 -15.69
N GLY A 88 -1.72 -17.94 -16.92
CA GLY A 88 -3.09 -18.27 -17.32
C GLY A 88 -3.96 -17.01 -17.33
N ASP A 89 -5.04 -17.02 -16.57
CA ASP A 89 -5.95 -15.88 -16.42
C ASP A 89 -5.51 -14.87 -15.35
N ASP A 90 -4.49 -15.22 -14.55
CA ASP A 90 -3.96 -14.38 -13.50
C ASP A 90 -2.77 -13.53 -13.95
N TRP A 91 -2.64 -12.38 -13.33
CA TRP A 91 -1.53 -11.45 -13.47
C TRP A 91 -0.75 -11.36 -12.16
N VAL A 92 0.57 -11.26 -12.24
CA VAL A 92 1.44 -11.06 -11.07
C VAL A 92 2.26 -9.80 -11.26
N LEU A 93 2.04 -8.80 -10.40
CA LEU A 93 2.91 -7.63 -10.36
C LEU A 93 4.21 -8.00 -9.63
N GLN A 94 5.33 -7.70 -10.26
CA GLN A 94 6.65 -7.81 -9.65
C GLN A 94 7.35 -6.45 -9.68
N PHE A 95 8.17 -6.20 -8.67
CA PHE A 95 9.08 -5.06 -8.65
C PHE A 95 10.54 -5.54 -8.68
N ASN A 96 11.41 -4.75 -9.28
CA ASN A 96 12.84 -5.00 -9.30
C ASN A 96 13.48 -4.47 -8.01
N HIS A 97 13.96 -5.38 -7.17
CA HIS A 97 14.71 -5.08 -5.96
C HIS A 97 16.15 -5.57 -6.13
N HIS A 98 17.10 -4.65 -6.33
CA HIS A 98 18.51 -4.98 -6.49
C HIS A 98 18.79 -6.10 -7.51
N GLN A 99 18.24 -5.97 -8.72
CA GLN A 99 18.36 -6.95 -9.82
C GLN A 99 17.60 -8.27 -9.61
N HIS A 100 16.75 -8.34 -8.59
CA HIS A 100 15.87 -9.47 -8.34
C HIS A 100 14.40 -9.05 -8.43
N TRP A 101 13.63 -9.80 -9.21
CA TRP A 101 12.19 -9.58 -9.32
C TRP A 101 11.47 -10.24 -8.15
N GLN A 102 10.79 -9.44 -7.33
CA GLN A 102 9.98 -9.93 -6.23
C GLN A 102 8.49 -9.76 -6.56
N SER A 103 7.73 -10.84 -6.44
CA SER A 103 6.27 -10.82 -6.61
C SER A 103 5.60 -10.07 -5.46
N MET A 104 4.74 -9.13 -5.80
CA MET A 104 4.02 -8.31 -4.82
C MET A 104 2.62 -8.84 -4.57
N TYR A 105 1.83 -8.93 -5.63
CA TYR A 105 0.47 -9.43 -5.59
C TYR A 105 0.05 -10.07 -6.91
N ARG A 106 -0.87 -11.03 -6.79
CA ARG A 106 -1.53 -11.73 -7.90
C ARG A 106 -2.97 -11.27 -8.02
N PHE A 107 -3.49 -11.06 -9.22
CA PHE A 107 -4.87 -10.63 -9.45
C PHE A 107 -5.40 -11.15 -10.78
N ASP A 108 -6.72 -11.26 -10.88
CA ASP A 108 -7.43 -11.50 -12.14
C ASP A 108 -8.23 -10.25 -12.54
N LEU A 109 -8.81 -10.28 -13.73
CA LEU A 109 -9.63 -9.18 -14.23
C LEU A 109 -11.12 -9.33 -13.87
N CYS A 110 -11.47 -10.22 -12.94
CA CYS A 110 -12.87 -10.44 -12.56
C CYS A 110 -13.47 -9.16 -11.99
N GLU A 111 -14.71 -8.85 -12.38
CA GLU A 111 -15.45 -7.74 -11.82
C GLU A 111 -15.73 -7.98 -10.33
N GLN A 112 -15.60 -6.93 -9.54
CA GLN A 112 -15.78 -6.98 -8.10
C GLN A 112 -16.90 -6.01 -7.70
N GLN A 113 -17.57 -6.30 -6.60
CA GLN A 113 -18.64 -5.49 -6.05
C GLN A 113 -18.17 -4.77 -4.79
N GLN A 114 -18.90 -3.72 -4.39
CA GLN A 114 -18.58 -2.96 -3.17
C GLN A 114 -18.54 -3.87 -1.93
N SER A 115 -19.40 -4.89 -1.87
CA SER A 115 -19.40 -5.90 -0.81
C SER A 115 -18.12 -6.73 -0.75
N ASP A 116 -17.50 -7.02 -1.89
CA ASP A 116 -16.24 -7.78 -1.95
C ASP A 116 -15.10 -6.96 -1.34
N TYR A 117 -15.08 -5.65 -1.59
CA TYR A 117 -14.12 -4.75 -0.96
C TYR A 117 -14.35 -4.63 0.55
N VAL A 118 -15.61 -4.57 0.99
CA VAL A 118 -15.96 -4.54 2.42
C VAL A 118 -15.51 -5.83 3.11
N MET A 119 -15.69 -7.00 2.47
CA MET A 119 -15.21 -8.27 2.98
C MET A 119 -13.68 -8.31 3.08
N GLY A 120 -12.96 -7.87 2.04
CA GLY A 120 -11.51 -7.77 2.06
C GLY A 120 -11.00 -6.80 3.14
N ASN A 121 -11.67 -5.66 3.30
CA ASN A 121 -11.39 -4.68 4.35
C ASN A 121 -11.61 -5.27 5.74
N PHE A 122 -12.73 -5.95 5.95
CA PHE A 122 -13.06 -6.61 7.21
C PHE A 122 -12.00 -7.65 7.57
N TRP A 123 -11.58 -8.51 6.63
CA TRP A 123 -10.49 -9.46 6.84
C TRP A 123 -9.22 -8.76 7.27
N SER A 124 -8.75 -7.77 6.50
CA SER A 124 -7.51 -7.05 6.80
C SER A 124 -7.54 -6.30 8.13
N ALA A 125 -8.70 -5.77 8.55
CA ALA A 125 -8.81 -4.99 9.78
C ALA A 125 -9.14 -5.83 11.04
N HIS A 126 -9.74 -7.02 10.88
CA HIS A 126 -10.27 -7.78 12.02
C HIS A 126 -9.67 -9.18 12.17
N TRP A 127 -9.12 -9.79 11.13
CA TRP A 127 -8.50 -11.11 11.28
C TRP A 127 -7.33 -11.02 12.27
N PRO A 128 -7.30 -11.82 13.35
CA PRO A 128 -6.32 -11.65 14.43
C PRO A 128 -4.86 -11.73 14.00
N GLN A 129 -4.54 -12.44 12.92
CA GLN A 129 -3.17 -12.55 12.39
C GLN A 129 -2.87 -11.54 11.27
N SER A 130 -3.77 -10.61 10.99
CA SER A 130 -3.52 -9.59 9.99
C SER A 130 -2.38 -8.68 10.43
N HIS A 131 -1.37 -8.53 9.58
CA HIS A 131 -0.22 -7.64 9.79
C HIS A 131 -0.62 -6.21 10.18
N PHE A 132 -1.72 -5.70 9.62
CA PHE A 132 -2.25 -4.36 9.91
C PHE A 132 -2.76 -4.17 11.34
N ARG A 133 -2.89 -5.25 12.13
CA ARG A 133 -3.32 -5.21 13.54
C ARG A 133 -2.16 -5.30 14.53
N HIS A 134 -0.94 -5.46 14.04
CA HIS A 134 0.26 -5.68 14.86
C HIS A 134 1.32 -4.60 14.69
N HIS A 135 1.11 -3.69 13.75
CA HIS A 135 2.05 -2.62 13.45
C HIS A 135 1.31 -1.34 13.05
N LEU A 136 1.81 -0.20 13.51
CA LEU A 136 1.49 1.09 12.90
C LEU A 136 2.30 1.22 11.60
N LEU A 137 1.63 1.53 10.50
CA LEU A 137 2.25 1.64 9.19
C LEU A 137 1.86 2.95 8.52
N MET A 138 2.85 3.72 8.09
CA MET A 138 2.64 4.87 7.22
C MET A 138 3.67 4.90 6.10
N CYS A 139 3.24 5.35 4.93
CA CYS A 139 4.12 5.64 3.82
C CYS A 139 3.63 6.88 3.07
N ARG A 140 4.56 7.75 2.68
CA ARG A 140 4.32 8.91 1.83
C ARG A 140 5.40 8.99 0.76
N HIS A 141 5.01 9.07 -0.50
CA HIS A 141 5.93 9.29 -1.62
C HIS A 141 6.19 10.79 -1.81
N LEU A 142 7.38 11.14 -2.29
CA LEU A 142 7.85 12.50 -2.54
C LEU A 142 8.08 12.73 -4.05
N PRO A 143 8.10 13.98 -4.54
CA PRO A 143 8.17 14.28 -5.98
C PRO A 143 9.38 13.72 -6.73
N ASP A 144 10.53 13.55 -6.07
CA ASP A 144 11.82 13.23 -6.71
C ASP A 144 12.24 11.76 -6.55
N GLY A 145 11.28 10.84 -6.54
CA GLY A 145 11.56 9.41 -6.34
C GLY A 145 11.89 9.03 -4.88
N GLY A 146 11.82 10.00 -3.96
CA GLY A 146 11.98 9.79 -2.54
C GLY A 146 10.71 9.30 -1.87
N LYS A 147 10.83 8.72 -0.67
CA LYS A 147 9.68 8.33 0.14
C LYS A 147 10.00 8.31 1.62
N LEU A 148 8.97 8.47 2.42
CA LEU A 148 8.99 8.32 3.87
C LEU A 148 8.25 7.04 4.23
N THR A 149 8.82 6.28 5.16
CA THR A 149 8.15 5.13 5.78
C THR A 149 8.24 5.22 7.29
N LEU A 150 7.19 4.79 7.94
CA LEU A 150 7.11 4.70 9.39
C LEU A 150 6.49 3.34 9.74
N THR A 151 7.25 2.52 10.44
CA THR A 151 6.81 1.24 11.00
C THR A 151 7.00 1.30 12.49
N ASN A 152 5.90 1.36 13.25
CA ASN A 152 5.91 1.64 14.68
C ASN A 152 6.69 2.94 14.98
N PHE A 153 7.81 2.85 15.70
CA PHE A 153 8.70 3.99 15.98
C PHE A 153 9.85 4.13 14.97
N HIS A 154 9.99 3.21 14.03
CA HIS A 154 11.08 3.23 13.06
C HIS A 154 10.72 4.11 11.86
N PHE A 155 11.36 5.27 11.77
CA PHE A 155 11.23 6.19 10.65
C PHE A 155 12.40 6.00 9.68
N THR A 156 12.08 6.01 8.39
CA THR A 156 13.07 5.98 7.31
C THR A 156 12.72 6.99 6.23
N HIS A 157 13.70 7.78 5.82
CA HIS A 157 13.64 8.62 4.63
C HIS A 157 14.51 8.01 3.53
N TYR A 158 13.91 7.82 2.36
CA TYR A 158 14.57 7.33 1.16
C TYR A 158 14.67 8.43 0.11
N GLU A 159 15.81 8.49 -0.55
CA GLU A 159 16.04 9.28 -1.77
C GLU A 159 16.66 8.36 -2.83
N ASN A 160 16.18 8.45 -4.08
CA ASN A 160 16.68 7.62 -5.20
C ASN A 160 16.74 6.11 -4.88
N GLY A 161 15.78 5.60 -4.11
CA GLY A 161 15.74 4.19 -3.70
C GLY A 161 16.71 3.80 -2.56
N HIS A 162 17.44 4.74 -1.98
CA HIS A 162 18.38 4.51 -0.88
C HIS A 162 17.93 5.18 0.42
N ALA A 163 18.06 4.50 1.55
CA ALA A 163 17.79 5.10 2.85
C ALA A 163 18.87 6.14 3.18
N VAL A 164 18.49 7.42 3.21
CA VAL A 164 19.39 8.54 3.55
C VAL A 164 19.31 8.91 5.04
N GLU A 165 18.22 8.55 5.69
CA GLU A 165 18.03 8.71 7.14
C GLU A 165 17.25 7.53 7.70
N GLN A 166 17.71 6.99 8.83
CA GLN A 166 16.99 6.01 9.63
C GLN A 166 17.09 6.40 11.10
N ARG A 167 15.96 6.48 11.78
CA ARG A 167 15.93 6.76 13.22
C ARG A 167 14.77 6.05 13.91
N ASN A 168 15.03 5.63 15.14
CA ASN A 168 13.97 5.20 16.06
C ASN A 168 13.52 6.43 16.85
N LEU A 169 12.24 6.74 16.78
CA LEU A 169 11.62 7.81 17.55
C LEU A 169 11.61 7.42 19.04
N ALA A 170 11.89 8.39 19.91
CA ALA A 170 12.13 8.11 21.33
C ALA A 170 10.85 7.80 22.11
N ASP A 171 9.71 8.39 21.69
CA ASP A 171 8.45 8.32 22.42
C ASP A 171 7.25 8.61 21.52
N VAL A 172 6.05 8.44 22.09
CA VAL A 172 4.77 8.65 21.40
C VAL A 172 4.57 10.11 20.99
N ALA A 173 5.08 11.07 21.76
CA ALA A 173 4.98 12.49 21.41
C ALA A 173 5.77 12.80 20.12
N SER A 174 6.98 12.25 20.01
CA SER A 174 7.82 12.34 18.81
C SER A 174 7.16 11.65 17.61
N LEU A 175 6.53 10.50 17.83
CA LEU A 175 5.74 9.80 16.81
C LEU A 175 4.58 10.67 16.31
N TYR A 176 3.76 11.20 17.22
CA TYR A 176 2.62 12.07 16.91
C TYR A 176 3.03 13.32 16.12
N ALA A 177 4.17 13.94 16.47
CA ALA A 177 4.73 15.06 15.73
C ALA A 177 5.17 14.66 14.31
N VAL A 178 5.89 13.54 14.15
CA VAL A 178 6.33 13.04 12.84
C VAL A 178 5.14 12.72 11.92
N MET A 179 4.07 12.13 12.46
CA MET A 179 2.84 11.84 11.68
C MET A 179 2.24 13.12 11.07
N GLN A 180 2.27 14.23 11.80
CA GLN A 180 1.76 15.52 11.32
C GLN A 180 2.74 16.19 10.36
N GLU A 181 4.00 16.38 10.78
CA GLU A 181 4.98 17.18 10.06
C GLU A 181 5.47 16.52 8.77
N GLN A 182 5.78 15.22 8.85
CA GLN A 182 6.42 14.49 7.76
C GLN A 182 5.38 13.82 6.86
N PHE A 183 4.29 13.28 7.44
CA PHE A 183 3.24 12.60 6.67
C PHE A 183 2.04 13.50 6.34
N GLY A 184 1.93 14.69 6.93
CA GLY A 184 0.82 15.60 6.67
C GLY A 184 -0.52 15.10 7.21
N LEU A 185 -0.50 14.25 8.25
CA LEU A 185 -1.71 13.68 8.82
C LEU A 185 -2.47 14.73 9.64
N GLY A 186 -3.71 15.03 9.25
CA GLY A 186 -4.61 15.91 10.00
C GLY A 186 -5.17 15.19 11.23
N VAL A 187 -4.56 15.40 12.39
CA VAL A 187 -4.90 14.72 13.65
C VAL A 187 -6.02 15.40 14.44
N ASP A 188 -6.43 16.60 14.03
CA ASP A 188 -7.37 17.49 14.73
C ASP A 188 -8.76 17.55 14.08
N ASP A 189 -9.04 16.71 13.08
CA ASP A 189 -10.36 16.63 12.46
C ASP A 189 -11.44 16.23 13.48
N VAL A 190 -12.59 16.91 13.45
CA VAL A 190 -13.68 16.73 14.42
C VAL A 190 -14.24 15.30 14.43
N LYS A 191 -14.14 14.57 13.31
CA LYS A 191 -14.71 13.23 13.16
C LYS A 191 -13.63 12.14 13.11
N HIS A 192 -12.49 12.43 12.49
CA HIS A 192 -11.44 11.46 12.16
C HIS A 192 -10.10 11.75 12.84
N GLY A 193 -10.00 12.83 13.61
CA GLY A 193 -8.85 13.15 14.44
C GLY A 193 -8.69 12.17 15.60
N PHE A 194 -7.50 12.19 16.20
CA PHE A 194 -7.16 11.37 17.36
C PHE A 194 -6.10 12.08 18.20
N THR A 195 -6.15 11.84 19.50
CA THR A 195 -5.26 12.43 20.50
C THR A 195 -3.95 11.67 20.62
N VAL A 196 -2.95 12.30 21.22
CA VAL A 196 -1.67 11.64 21.56
C VAL A 196 -1.87 10.47 22.54
N ASP A 197 -2.84 10.57 23.45
CA ASP A 197 -3.15 9.51 24.43
C ASP A 197 -3.76 8.27 23.75
N GLU A 198 -4.64 8.46 22.77
CA GLU A 198 -5.17 7.34 21.96
C GLU A 198 -4.07 6.66 21.16
N LEU A 199 -3.15 7.44 20.57
CA LEU A 199 -1.98 6.87 19.92
C LEU A 199 -1.10 6.08 20.91
N ALA A 200 -0.92 6.57 22.13
CA ALA A 200 -0.15 5.87 23.16
C ALA A 200 -0.78 4.50 23.49
N LEU A 201 -2.10 4.42 23.58
CA LEU A 201 -2.82 3.16 23.79
C LEU A 201 -2.62 2.17 22.63
N VAL A 202 -2.62 2.65 21.39
CA VAL A 202 -2.33 1.82 20.20
C VAL A 202 -0.91 1.27 20.27
N MET A 203 0.08 2.12 20.51
CA MET A 203 1.48 1.71 20.56
C MET A 203 1.76 0.74 21.71
N ALA A 204 1.17 0.97 22.89
CA ALA A 204 1.30 0.08 24.04
C ALA A 204 0.74 -1.32 23.77
N ALA A 205 -0.30 -1.45 22.92
CA ALA A 205 -0.83 -2.75 22.53
C ALA A 205 0.17 -3.56 21.70
N PHE A 206 0.96 -2.91 20.84
CA PHE A 206 1.97 -3.59 20.01
C PHE A 206 3.15 -4.11 20.84
N ASP A 207 3.61 -3.39 21.87
CA ASP A 207 4.70 -3.82 22.74
C ASP A 207 4.40 -5.15 23.49
N THR A 208 3.12 -5.47 23.66
CA THR A 208 2.69 -6.73 24.29
C THR A 208 2.62 -7.92 23.31
N HIS A 209 2.81 -7.70 22.01
CA HIS A 209 2.72 -8.75 21.00
C HIS A 209 4.12 -9.28 20.64
N PRO A 210 4.40 -10.61 20.77
CA PRO A 210 5.75 -11.18 20.61
C PRO A 210 6.42 -10.97 19.24
N GLU A 211 5.68 -10.52 18.24
CA GLU A 211 6.12 -10.37 16.85
C GLU A 211 6.12 -8.92 16.33
N ALA A 212 5.76 -7.92 17.15
CA ALA A 212 5.61 -6.52 16.72
C ALA A 212 6.93 -5.77 16.38
N GLY A 213 8.04 -6.50 16.26
CA GLY A 213 9.38 -5.94 16.04
C GLY A 213 10.30 -6.81 15.19
N LYS A 214 9.75 -7.73 14.38
CA LYS A 214 10.51 -8.56 13.43
C LYS A 214 10.09 -8.32 12.00
#